data_AF-M8BQB4-F1
#
_entry.id   AF-M8BQB4-F1
#
_cell.length_a   1.000
_cell.length_b   1.000
_cell.length_c   1.000
_cell.angle_alpha   90.00
_cell.angle_beta   90.00
_cell.angle_gamma   90.00
#
_symmetry.space_group_name_H-M   'P 1'
#
loop_
_entity.id
_entity.type
_entity.pdbx_description
1 polymer ?
#
loop_
_entity_poly.entity_id
_entity_poly.type
_entity_poly.pdbx_seq_one_letter_code
_entity_poly.pdbx_strand_id
1 'polypeptide(L)'
;MAGQGQRLNVVPTVTVMGMIKARLAAATRGHALLKKKSDALTVQFRAILKRIVTAKEAVGDSMRGASLSLAEALYTSFLTLDEAIKTTNRRVNALEHVVKPQLENTVTYIRGELDEQEREEFFRLKKIQAVKQRELERQMESAKLYAGEKVAGEVALKRGVSLGTAATMLDNGDGQRDEDIIF
;
A
#
# COMPACT_ATOMS: atom_id res chain seq x y z
N MET A 1 -18.74 21.50 2.03
CA MET A 1 -18.09 20.51 1.16
C MET A 1 -17.38 19.50 2.05
N ALA A 2 -17.95 18.31 2.23
CA ALA A 2 -17.51 17.36 3.24
C ALA A 2 -16.96 16.08 2.58
N GLY A 3 -15.70 15.75 2.88
CA GLY A 3 -15.22 14.35 2.87
C GLY A 3 -14.67 13.75 1.57
N GLN A 4 -14.58 14.48 0.45
CA GLN A 4 -13.89 13.98 -0.75
C GLN A 4 -12.37 14.00 -0.51
N GLY A 5 -11.81 12.87 -0.09
CA GLY A 5 -10.36 12.68 0.04
C GLY A 5 -9.85 12.03 1.32
N GLN A 6 -10.71 11.66 2.28
CA GLN A 6 -10.25 11.05 3.53
C GLN A 6 -9.75 9.62 3.32
N ARG A 7 -8.43 9.42 3.36
CA ARG A 7 -7.83 8.11 3.55
C ARG A 7 -8.18 7.54 4.93
N LEU A 8 -8.10 6.23 5.09
CA LEU A 8 -8.23 5.59 6.40
C LEU A 8 -6.98 5.91 7.25
N ASN A 9 -7.19 6.14 8.54
CA ASN A 9 -6.09 6.30 9.49
C ASN A 9 -5.51 4.93 9.86
N VAL A 10 -4.40 4.55 9.23
CA VAL A 10 -3.75 3.25 9.42
C VAL A 10 -2.23 3.37 9.36
N VAL A 11 -1.54 2.52 10.10
CA VAL A 11 -0.08 2.44 10.05
C VAL A 11 0.36 1.75 8.75
N PRO A 12 1.29 2.33 7.98
CA PRO A 12 1.74 1.77 6.72
C PRO A 12 2.62 0.54 6.97
N THR A 13 2.04 -0.65 6.77
CA THR A 13 2.75 -1.93 6.84
C THR A 13 2.27 -2.84 5.70
N VAL A 14 3.11 -3.80 5.30
CA VAL A 14 2.77 -4.77 4.23
C VAL A 14 1.50 -5.55 4.56
N THR A 15 1.33 -5.97 5.81
CA THR A 15 0.13 -6.69 6.27
C THR A 15 -1.12 -5.83 6.17
N VAL A 16 -1.05 -4.57 6.60
CA VAL A 16 -2.17 -3.63 6.48
C VAL A 16 -2.48 -3.35 5.01
N MET A 17 -1.48 -3.18 4.15
CA MET A 17 -1.68 -3.05 2.70
C MET A 17 -2.45 -4.24 2.13
N GLY A 18 -2.08 -5.47 2.51
CA GLY A 18 -2.77 -6.69 2.11
C GLY A 18 -4.24 -6.69 2.54
N MET A 19 -4.53 -6.32 3.79
CA MET A 19 -5.90 -6.20 4.31
C MET A 19 -6.73 -5.16 3.54
N ILE A 20 -6.16 -3.99 3.25
CA ILE A 20 -6.86 -2.91 2.53
C ILE A 20 -7.12 -3.31 1.08
N LYS A 21 -6.16 -3.96 0.41
CA LYS A 21 -6.36 -4.52 -0.94
C LYS A 21 -7.45 -5.58 -0.97
N ALA A 22 -7.49 -6.47 0.02
CA ALA A 22 -8.57 -7.46 0.15
C ALA A 22 -9.94 -6.79 0.35
N ARG A 23 -10.02 -5.75 1.19
CA ARG A 23 -11.24 -4.93 1.37
C ARG A 23 -11.66 -4.22 0.09
N LEU A 24 -10.73 -3.66 -0.67
CA LEU A 24 -11.00 -3.02 -1.96
C LEU A 24 -11.57 -4.03 -2.95
N ALA A 25 -10.96 -5.21 -3.07
CA ALA A 25 -11.45 -6.29 -3.93
C ALA A 25 -12.82 -6.85 -3.48
N ALA A 26 -13.13 -6.80 -2.19
CA ALA A 26 -14.46 -7.15 -1.68
C ALA A 26 -15.50 -6.05 -2.00
N ALA A 27 -15.14 -4.77 -1.84
CA ALA A 27 -16.01 -3.64 -2.13
C ALA A 27 -16.36 -3.55 -3.63
N THR A 28 -15.40 -3.80 -4.53
CA THR A 28 -15.64 -3.82 -5.99
C THR A 28 -16.56 -4.96 -6.40
N ARG A 29 -16.36 -6.17 -5.85
CA ARG A 29 -17.27 -7.31 -6.07
C ARG A 29 -18.67 -7.02 -5.50
N GLY A 30 -18.74 -6.49 -4.28
CA GLY A 30 -19.99 -6.11 -3.63
C GLY A 30 -20.77 -5.06 -4.43
N HIS A 31 -20.10 -4.05 -4.97
CA HIS A 31 -20.69 -3.05 -5.84
C HIS A 31 -21.31 -3.69 -7.10
N ALA A 32 -20.55 -4.53 -7.81
CA ALA A 32 -21.04 -5.21 -9.02
C ALA A 32 -22.26 -6.09 -8.74
N LEU A 33 -22.27 -6.81 -7.61
CA LEU A 33 -23.40 -7.64 -7.19
C LEU A 33 -24.64 -6.81 -6.84
N LEU A 34 -24.46 -5.74 -6.07
CA LEU A 34 -25.57 -4.86 -5.70
C LEU A 34 -26.14 -4.12 -6.91
N LYS A 35 -25.29 -3.74 -7.88
CA LYS A 35 -25.73 -3.14 -9.13
C LYS A 35 -26.56 -4.10 -9.98
N LYS A 36 -26.11 -5.35 -10.15
CA LYS A 36 -26.91 -6.41 -10.80
C LYS A 36 -28.25 -6.64 -10.09
N LYS A 37 -28.26 -6.65 -8.76
CA LYS A 37 -29.48 -6.76 -7.96
C LYS A 37 -30.42 -5.58 -8.21
N SER A 38 -29.93 -4.34 -8.15
CA SER A 38 -30.79 -3.17 -8.34
C SER A 38 -31.37 -3.10 -9.76
N ASP A 39 -30.59 -3.47 -10.77
CA ASP A 39 -31.06 -3.54 -12.15
C ASP A 39 -32.16 -4.60 -12.31
N ALA A 40 -31.99 -5.79 -11.72
CA ALA A 40 -33.01 -6.84 -11.72
C ALA A 40 -34.29 -6.43 -10.97
N LEU A 41 -34.15 -5.79 -9.80
CA LEU A 41 -35.30 -5.28 -9.04
C LEU A 41 -36.04 -4.19 -9.84
N THR A 42 -35.31 -3.33 -10.56
CA THR A 42 -35.91 -2.30 -11.43
C THR A 42 -36.73 -2.92 -12.56
N VAL A 43 -36.26 -4.04 -13.15
CA VAL A 43 -37.02 -4.78 -14.17
C VAL A 43 -38.31 -5.37 -13.57
N GLN A 44 -38.23 -6.01 -12.41
CA GLN A 44 -39.41 -6.56 -11.72
C GLN A 44 -40.39 -5.47 -11.31
N PHE A 45 -39.89 -4.33 -10.85
CA PHE A 45 -40.69 -3.17 -10.49
C PHE A 45 -41.48 -2.62 -11.68
N ARG A 46 -40.85 -2.52 -12.85
CA ARG A 46 -41.55 -2.15 -14.10
C ARG A 46 -42.61 -3.17 -14.50
N ALA A 47 -42.36 -4.46 -14.31
CA ALA A 47 -43.34 -5.50 -14.59
C ALA A 47 -44.57 -5.40 -13.66
N ILE A 48 -44.34 -5.17 -12.36
CA ILE A 48 -45.42 -4.96 -11.37
C ILE A 48 -46.21 -3.68 -11.71
N LEU A 49 -45.55 -2.59 -12.07
CA LEU A 49 -46.22 -1.36 -12.51
C LEU A 49 -47.15 -1.61 -13.68
N LYS A 50 -46.70 -2.34 -14.71
CA LYS A 50 -47.56 -2.73 -15.83
C LYS A 50 -48.76 -3.54 -15.38
N ARG A 51 -48.57 -4.54 -14.50
CA ARG A 51 -49.66 -5.34 -13.94
C ARG A 51 -50.67 -4.51 -13.15
N ILE A 52 -50.20 -3.55 -12.37
CA ILE A 52 -51.08 -2.63 -11.62
C ILE A 52 -51.92 -1.80 -12.59
N VAL A 53 -51.33 -1.24 -13.65
CA VAL A 53 -52.06 -0.43 -14.63
C VAL A 53 -53.10 -1.28 -15.37
N THR A 54 -52.72 -2.45 -15.87
CA THR A 54 -53.67 -3.35 -16.57
C THR A 54 -54.78 -3.85 -15.65
N ALA A 55 -54.45 -4.15 -14.39
CA ALA A 55 -55.46 -4.56 -13.40
C ALA A 55 -56.40 -3.39 -13.09
N LYS A 56 -55.90 -2.16 -12.99
CA LYS A 56 -56.71 -0.96 -12.74
C LYS A 56 -57.67 -0.67 -13.90
N GLU A 57 -57.22 -0.83 -15.14
CA GLU A 57 -58.07 -0.66 -16.34
C GLU A 57 -59.15 -1.73 -16.40
N ALA A 58 -58.80 -3.00 -16.21
CA ALA A 58 -59.77 -4.11 -16.14
C ALA A 58 -60.76 -3.97 -14.96
N VAL A 59 -60.34 -3.33 -13.86
CA VAL A 59 -61.19 -3.00 -12.70
C VAL A 59 -62.21 -1.90 -13.04
N GLY A 60 -61.86 -0.94 -13.92
CA GLY A 60 -62.80 0.08 -14.41
C GLY A 60 -64.02 -0.54 -15.07
N ASP A 61 -63.83 -1.68 -15.74
CA ASP A 61 -64.86 -2.36 -16.52
C ASP A 61 -65.61 -3.48 -15.76
N SER A 62 -65.04 -4.06 -14.69
CA SER A 62 -65.54 -5.31 -14.08
C SER A 62 -65.76 -5.31 -12.54
N MET A 63 -66.29 -4.21 -11.98
CA MET A 63 -66.98 -4.16 -10.66
C MET A 63 -66.16 -3.77 -9.40
N ARG A 64 -66.85 -3.08 -8.48
CA ARG A 64 -66.35 -2.27 -7.34
C ARG A 64 -66.01 -2.99 -6.01
N GLY A 65 -66.15 -4.31 -5.89
CA GLY A 65 -66.10 -4.98 -4.56
C GLY A 65 -64.93 -5.95 -4.32
N ALA A 66 -64.72 -6.92 -5.20
CA ALA A 66 -63.82 -8.06 -4.94
C ALA A 66 -62.35 -7.82 -5.36
N SER A 67 -62.08 -6.84 -6.22
CA SER A 67 -60.74 -6.59 -6.78
C SER A 67 -59.89 -5.59 -5.98
N LEU A 68 -60.46 -4.92 -4.96
CA LEU A 68 -59.73 -4.00 -4.08
C LEU A 68 -58.61 -4.72 -3.31
N SER A 69 -58.88 -5.93 -2.81
CA SER A 69 -57.88 -6.74 -2.09
C SER A 69 -56.69 -7.11 -2.98
N LEU A 70 -56.91 -7.40 -4.27
CA LEU A 70 -55.83 -7.69 -5.21
C LEU A 70 -55.01 -6.43 -5.53
N ALA A 71 -55.66 -5.28 -5.69
CA ALA A 71 -54.97 -4.01 -5.89
C ALA A 71 -54.12 -3.63 -4.66
N GLU A 72 -54.64 -3.82 -3.44
CA GLU A 72 -53.91 -3.62 -2.18
C GLU A 72 -52.70 -4.56 -2.05
N ALA A 73 -52.85 -5.84 -2.39
CA ALA A 73 -51.75 -6.80 -2.36
C ALA A 73 -50.63 -6.46 -3.36
N LEU A 74 -50.98 -6.00 -4.56
CA LEU A 74 -49.98 -5.53 -5.54
C LEU A 74 -49.33 -4.22 -5.11
N TYR A 75 -50.08 -3.32 -4.47
CA TYR A 75 -49.57 -2.05 -3.99
C TYR A 75 -48.59 -2.21 -2.82
N THR A 76 -48.89 -3.09 -1.86
CA THR A 76 -47.95 -3.40 -0.77
C THR A 76 -46.65 -4.02 -1.30
N SER A 77 -46.74 -4.96 -2.25
CA SER A 77 -45.58 -5.53 -2.94
C SER A 77 -44.75 -4.46 -3.66
N PHE A 78 -45.40 -3.52 -4.33
CA PHE A 78 -44.74 -2.39 -4.98
C PHE A 78 -43.95 -1.51 -4.00
N LEU A 79 -44.55 -1.13 -2.85
CA LEU A 79 -43.89 -0.30 -1.84
C LEU A 79 -42.64 -0.96 -1.26
N THR A 80 -42.73 -2.26 -0.92
CA THR A 80 -41.58 -3.01 -0.39
C THR A 80 -40.44 -3.10 -1.41
N LEU A 81 -40.77 -3.26 -2.70
CA LEU A 81 -39.79 -3.34 -3.76
C LEU A 81 -39.12 -1.98 -4.02
N ASP A 82 -39.87 -0.88 -3.99
CA ASP A 82 -39.34 0.48 -4.12
C ASP A 82 -38.32 0.81 -3.02
N GLU A 83 -38.65 0.46 -1.77
CA GLU A 83 -37.74 0.65 -0.64
C GLU A 83 -36.46 -0.19 -0.80
N ALA A 84 -36.60 -1.45 -1.22
CA ALA A 84 -35.46 -2.32 -1.50
C ALA A 84 -34.55 -1.77 -2.63
N ILE A 85 -35.12 -1.16 -3.67
CA ILE A 85 -34.36 -0.52 -4.75
C ILE A 85 -33.63 0.71 -4.22
N LYS A 86 -34.32 1.60 -3.50
CA LYS A 86 -33.73 2.84 -2.94
C LYS A 86 -32.57 2.53 -1.99
N THR A 87 -32.75 1.56 -1.09
CA THR A 87 -31.69 1.14 -0.16
C THR A 87 -30.50 0.52 -0.88
N THR A 88 -30.74 -0.30 -1.92
CA THR A 88 -29.68 -0.90 -2.74
C THR A 88 -28.91 0.17 -3.51
N ASN A 89 -29.59 1.13 -4.14
CA ASN A 89 -28.95 2.21 -4.89
C ASN A 89 -28.11 3.14 -3.99
N ARG A 90 -28.59 3.46 -2.78
CA ARG A 90 -27.79 4.21 -1.80
C ARG A 90 -26.49 3.48 -1.44
N ARG A 91 -26.55 2.15 -1.27
CA ARG A 91 -25.36 1.33 -0.98
C ARG A 91 -24.39 1.28 -2.17
N VAL A 92 -24.91 1.16 -3.39
CA VAL A 92 -24.10 1.21 -4.63
C VAL A 92 -23.35 2.54 -4.71
N ASN A 93 -24.06 3.67 -4.54
CA ASN A 93 -23.45 5.00 -4.60
C ASN A 93 -22.42 5.23 -3.48
N ALA A 94 -22.68 4.73 -2.27
CA ALA A 94 -21.72 4.81 -1.18
C ALA A 94 -20.44 4.00 -1.47
N LEU A 95 -20.56 2.83 -2.09
CA LEU A 95 -19.41 2.04 -2.49
C LEU A 95 -18.61 2.71 -3.61
N GLU A 96 -19.29 3.31 -4.58
CA GLU A 96 -18.66 3.93 -5.75
C GLU A 96 -17.95 5.24 -5.43
N HIS A 97 -18.60 6.12 -4.65
CA HIS A 97 -18.11 7.48 -4.44
C HIS A 97 -17.49 7.74 -3.07
N VAL A 98 -17.67 6.83 -2.10
CA VAL A 98 -17.09 6.97 -0.75
C VAL A 98 -16.07 5.87 -0.51
N VAL A 99 -16.49 4.62 -0.41
CA VAL A 99 -15.63 3.53 0.10
C VAL A 99 -14.48 3.20 -0.86
N LYS A 100 -14.76 3.02 -2.16
CA LYS A 100 -13.73 2.64 -3.13
C LYS A 100 -12.64 3.72 -3.26
N PRO A 101 -12.95 5.02 -3.45
CA PRO A 101 -11.94 6.07 -3.47
C PRO A 101 -11.12 6.16 -2.17
N GLN A 102 -11.77 6.01 -1.01
CA GLN A 102 -11.07 6.04 0.28
C GLN A 102 -10.06 4.89 0.42
N LEU A 103 -10.43 3.68 -0.01
CA LEU A 103 -9.55 2.51 0.01
C LEU A 103 -8.40 2.67 -0.98
N GLU A 104 -8.65 3.16 -2.20
CA GLU A 104 -7.62 3.43 -3.20
C GLU A 104 -6.59 4.45 -2.71
N ASN A 105 -7.04 5.58 -2.13
CA ASN A 105 -6.17 6.59 -1.54
C ASN A 105 -5.32 6.01 -0.40
N THR A 106 -5.90 5.12 0.41
CA THR A 106 -5.19 4.45 1.50
C THR A 106 -4.11 3.49 0.96
N VAL A 107 -4.39 2.75 -0.12
CA VAL A 107 -3.39 1.88 -0.75
C VAL A 107 -2.24 2.70 -1.33
N THR A 108 -2.53 3.80 -2.03
CA THR A 108 -1.51 4.70 -2.59
C THR A 108 -0.63 5.28 -1.49
N TYR A 109 -1.22 5.71 -0.37
CA TYR A 109 -0.46 6.18 0.79
C TYR A 109 0.48 5.11 1.34
N ILE A 110 -0.05 3.92 1.66
CA ILE A 110 0.77 2.85 2.25
C ILE A 110 1.89 2.44 1.31
N ARG A 111 1.64 2.40 -0.01
CA ARG A 111 2.66 2.10 -1.00
C ARG A 111 3.78 3.16 -0.99
N GLY A 112 3.42 4.44 -0.99
CA GLY A 112 4.40 5.53 -0.95
C GLY A 112 5.28 5.49 0.30
N GLU A 113 4.69 5.20 1.47
CA GLU A 113 5.41 5.06 2.73
C GLU A 113 6.34 3.83 2.75
N LEU A 114 5.88 2.68 2.24
CA LEU A 114 6.71 1.48 2.14
C LEU A 114 7.89 1.70 1.19
N ASP A 115 7.66 2.34 0.04
CA ASP A 115 8.73 2.66 -0.92
C ASP A 115 9.77 3.62 -0.32
N GLU A 116 9.36 4.55 0.55
CA GLU A 116 10.28 5.45 1.26
C GLU A 116 11.09 4.73 2.34
N GLN A 117 10.43 3.86 3.12
CA GLN A 117 11.12 3.00 4.11
C GLN A 117 12.18 2.12 3.44
N GLU A 118 11.85 1.50 2.30
CA GLU A 118 12.79 0.70 1.52
C GLU A 118 13.97 1.54 0.99
N ARG A 119 13.72 2.79 0.54
CA ARG A 119 14.79 3.72 0.16
C ARG A 119 15.71 4.02 1.33
N GLU A 120 15.17 4.42 2.48
CA GLU A 120 15.95 4.74 3.68
C GLU A 120 16.80 3.56 4.17
N GLU A 121 16.22 2.34 4.18
CA GLU A 121 16.95 1.12 4.50
C GLU A 121 18.07 0.84 3.50
N PHE A 122 17.80 1.01 2.21
CA PHE A 122 18.79 0.85 1.16
C PHE A 122 19.97 1.83 1.31
N PHE A 123 19.69 3.11 1.60
CA PHE A 123 20.73 4.11 1.84
C PHE A 123 21.57 3.79 3.08
N ARG A 124 20.94 3.36 4.18
CA ARG A 124 21.64 2.92 5.40
C ARG A 124 22.57 1.75 5.12
N LEU A 125 22.08 0.71 4.42
CA LEU A 125 22.87 -0.45 4.04
C LEU A 125 24.03 -0.07 3.11
N LYS A 126 23.80 0.79 2.11
CA LYS A 126 24.84 1.28 1.20
C LYS A 126 25.95 2.02 1.94
N LYS A 127 25.61 2.85 2.93
CA LYS A 127 26.59 3.56 3.76
C LYS A 127 27.44 2.59 4.59
N ILE A 128 26.81 1.57 5.18
CA ILE A 128 27.52 0.53 5.95
C ILE A 128 28.45 -0.28 5.02
N GLN A 129 27.99 -0.67 3.84
CA GLN A 129 28.81 -1.37 2.85
C GLN A 129 30.01 -0.51 2.41
N ALA A 130 29.81 0.78 2.16
CA ALA A 130 30.90 1.69 1.79
C ALA A 130 31.96 1.82 2.89
N VAL A 131 31.56 1.86 4.16
CA VAL A 131 32.51 1.87 5.29
C VAL A 131 33.25 0.54 5.39
N LYS A 132 32.56 -0.60 5.32
CA LYS A 132 33.19 -1.93 5.35
C LYS A 132 34.17 -2.14 4.20
N GLN A 133 33.83 -1.66 3.01
CA GLN A 133 34.68 -1.77 1.82
C GLN A 133 35.98 -0.98 1.98
N ARG A 134 35.90 0.26 2.49
CA ARG A 134 37.08 1.08 2.79
C ARG A 134 37.96 0.46 3.87
N GLU A 135 37.34 -0.12 4.90
CA GLU A 135 38.09 -0.78 5.98
C GLU A 135 38.82 -2.02 5.45
N LEU A 136 38.17 -2.81 4.59
CA LEU A 136 38.78 -3.96 3.94
C LEU A 136 39.96 -3.56 3.04
N GLU A 137 39.82 -2.47 2.27
CA GLU A 137 40.89 -1.93 1.43
C GLU A 137 42.11 -1.52 2.26
N ARG A 138 41.92 -0.82 3.38
CA ARG A 138 43.00 -0.46 4.32
C ARG A 138 43.68 -1.67 4.94
N GLN A 139 42.91 -2.71 5.28
CA GLN A 139 43.46 -3.96 5.80
C GLN A 139 44.27 -4.73 4.75
N MET A 140 43.83 -4.72 3.48
CA MET A 140 44.59 -5.31 2.38
C MET A 140 45.86 -4.52 2.07
N GLU A 141 45.82 -3.19 2.13
CA GLU A 141 46.99 -2.34 1.93
C GLU A 141 48.03 -2.56 3.02
N SER A 142 47.62 -2.56 4.30
CA SER A 142 48.51 -2.88 5.42
C SER A 142 49.06 -4.31 5.36
N ALA A 143 48.25 -5.29 4.96
CA ALA A 143 48.73 -6.66 4.75
C ALA A 143 49.75 -6.78 3.59
N LYS A 144 49.56 -6.04 2.49
CA LYS A 144 50.51 -5.99 1.37
C LYS A 144 51.82 -5.30 1.77
N LEU A 145 51.75 -4.20 2.52
CA LEU A 145 52.93 -3.51 3.06
C LEU A 145 53.73 -4.45 3.97
N TYR A 146 53.08 -5.15 4.89
CA TYR A 146 53.73 -6.10 5.79
C TYR A 146 54.34 -7.30 5.06
N ALA A 147 53.68 -7.81 4.01
CA ALA A 147 54.23 -8.86 3.15
C ALA A 147 55.44 -8.36 2.33
N GLY A 148 55.38 -7.13 1.81
CA GLY A 148 56.49 -6.50 1.09
C GLY A 148 57.71 -6.27 1.97
N GLU A 149 57.49 -5.86 3.23
CA GLU A 149 58.54 -5.64 4.22
C GLU A 149 59.20 -6.97 4.65
N LYS A 150 58.42 -8.06 4.78
CA LYS A 150 58.94 -9.42 5.02
C LYS A 150 59.77 -9.95 3.86
N VAL A 151 59.32 -9.75 2.62
CA VAL A 151 60.06 -10.16 1.41
C VAL A 151 61.33 -9.31 1.25
N ALA A 152 61.28 -8.00 1.51
CA ALA A 152 62.46 -7.14 1.52
C ALA A 152 63.45 -7.53 2.63
N GLY A 153 62.94 -7.89 3.81
CA GLY A 153 63.72 -8.43 4.92
C GLY A 153 64.42 -9.75 4.58
N GLU A 154 63.73 -10.71 3.95
CA GLU A 154 64.33 -11.96 3.49
C GLU A 154 65.36 -11.76 2.37
N VAL A 155 65.10 -10.83 1.44
CA VAL A 155 66.03 -10.48 0.35
C VAL A 155 67.25 -9.73 0.89
N ALA A 156 67.09 -8.86 1.89
CA ALA A 156 68.20 -8.17 2.57
C ALA A 156 69.05 -9.14 3.41
N LEU A 157 68.42 -10.10 4.09
CA LEU A 157 69.12 -11.15 4.84
C LEU A 157 69.94 -12.07 3.91
N LYS A 158 69.43 -12.35 2.70
CA LYS A 158 70.16 -13.09 1.65
C LYS A 158 71.28 -12.28 0.97
N ARG A 159 71.25 -10.94 1.00
CA ARG A 159 72.26 -10.06 0.37
C ARG A 159 73.35 -9.54 1.32
N GLY A 160 73.21 -9.73 2.64
CA GLY A 160 74.28 -9.54 3.61
C GLY A 160 74.82 -8.09 3.74
N VAL A 161 73.97 -7.15 4.18
CA VAL A 161 74.39 -5.76 4.51
C VAL A 161 73.95 -5.38 5.94
N SER A 162 74.84 -4.72 6.68
CA SER A 162 74.80 -4.50 8.14
C SER A 162 73.75 -3.49 8.63
N LEU A 163 73.18 -3.80 9.80
CA LEU A 163 72.09 -3.17 10.56
C LEU A 163 72.29 -1.71 11.06
N GLY A 164 73.13 -0.89 10.41
CA GLY A 164 73.59 0.40 10.99
C GLY A 164 72.79 1.66 10.66
N THR A 165 71.84 1.64 9.72
CA THR A 165 71.27 2.90 9.16
C THR A 165 69.74 2.94 9.13
N ALA A 166 69.05 1.93 9.66
CA ALA A 166 67.59 1.86 9.61
C ALA A 166 66.88 2.59 10.77
N ALA A 167 67.58 2.93 11.86
CA ALA A 167 66.98 3.52 13.05
C ALA A 167 66.79 5.05 13.00
N THR A 168 67.33 5.75 11.99
CA THR A 168 67.34 7.24 11.96
C THR A 168 66.25 7.86 11.09
N MET A 169 65.27 7.08 10.58
CA MET A 169 64.18 7.59 9.73
C MET A 169 62.77 7.43 10.32
N LEU A 170 62.64 7.04 11.60
CA LEU A 170 61.34 6.78 12.26
C LEU A 170 60.95 7.79 13.35
N ASP A 171 61.57 8.96 13.40
CA ASP A 171 61.32 9.94 14.50
C ASP A 171 61.06 11.37 14.01
N ASN A 172 60.33 11.57 12.91
CA ASN A 172 59.78 12.88 12.56
C ASN A 172 58.46 12.73 11.81
N GLY A 173 57.34 12.96 12.51
CA GLY A 173 55.99 12.86 11.94
C GLY A 173 54.88 13.18 12.93
N ASP A 174 54.94 14.38 13.51
CA ASP A 174 53.85 15.20 14.05
C ASP A 174 52.74 14.55 14.90
N GLY A 175 52.87 14.75 16.21
CA GLY A 175 51.73 14.92 17.08
C GLY A 175 51.03 16.25 16.79
N GLN A 176 49.86 16.19 16.14
CA GLN A 176 48.82 17.20 16.32
C GLN A 176 47.51 16.52 16.66
N ARG A 177 46.99 16.99 17.79
CA ARG A 177 45.68 16.73 18.38
C ARG A 177 44.61 17.13 17.37
N ASP A 178 43.64 16.26 17.12
CA ASP A 178 42.30 16.69 16.72
C ASP A 178 41.30 15.95 17.62
N GLU A 179 40.91 16.66 18.67
CA GLU A 179 39.64 16.50 19.34
C GLU A 179 38.56 16.92 18.34
N ASP A 180 37.79 15.99 17.78
CA ASP A 180 36.51 16.34 17.17
C ASP A 180 35.37 15.67 17.93
N ILE A 181 34.77 16.54 18.74
CA ILE A 181 33.49 16.43 19.44
C ILE A 181 32.40 16.11 18.40
N ILE A 182 31.65 15.05 18.66
CA ILE A 182 30.41 14.75 17.96
C ILE A 182 29.31 15.63 18.57
N PHE A 183 28.76 16.56 17.78
CA PHE A 183 27.39 17.06 17.96
C PHE A 183 26.46 16.35 16.96
#